data_AF-X1B5M6-F1
#
_entry.id   AF-X1B5M6-F1
#
_cell.length_a   1.000
_cell.length_b   1.000
_cell.length_c   1.000
_cell.angle_alpha   90.00
_cell.angle_beta   90.00
_cell.angle_gamma   90.00
#
_symmetry.space_group_name_H-M   'P 1'
#
loop_
_entity.id
_entity.type
_entity.pdbx_description
1 polymer ?
#
loop_
_entity_poly.entity_id
_entity_poly.type
_entity_poly.pdbx_seq_one_letter_code
_entity_poly.pdbx_strand_id
1 'polypeptide(L)' 'MNFPENLNFNDFIGRHVLLYGEANTKKTYYTSKFIQFLVESKKAFPNDISILDFAPPLSTINNLKIGG' A
#
# COMPACT_ATOMS: atom_id res chain seq x y z
N MET A 1 15.09 -1.73 -7.33
CA MET A 1 14.53 -2.87 -6.57
C MET A 1 13.57 -3.58 -7.50
N ASN A 2 13.97 -4.74 -8.05
CA ASN A 2 13.07 -5.55 -8.88
C ASN A 2 12.16 -6.31 -7.93
N PHE A 3 10.90 -5.86 -7.80
CA PHE A 3 9.89 -6.66 -7.12
C PHE A 3 9.57 -7.85 -8.02
N PRO A 4 9.51 -9.09 -7.48
CA PRO A 4 9.10 -10.23 -8.27
C PRO A 4 7.68 -9.98 -8.77
N GLU A 5 7.45 -10.14 -10.07
CA GLU A 5 6.15 -9.88 -10.73
C GLU A 5 4.99 -10.74 -10.16
N ASN A 6 5.28 -11.69 -9.25
CA ASN A 6 4.35 -12.66 -8.70
C ASN A 6 4.32 -12.66 -7.15
N LEU A 7 4.07 -11.51 -6.52
CA LEU A 7 3.76 -11.49 -5.08
C LEU A 7 2.42 -12.19 -4.82
N ASN A 8 2.44 -13.33 -4.12
CA ASN A 8 1.24 -14.01 -3.69
C ASN A 8 0.76 -13.43 -2.35
N PHE A 9 -0.28 -12.60 -2.39
CA PHE A 9 -0.82 -11.96 -1.18
C PHE A 9 -1.37 -12.91 -0.12
N ASN A 10 -1.68 -14.17 -0.47
CA ASN A 10 -2.08 -15.16 0.52
C ASN A 10 -1.00 -15.42 1.57
N ASP A 11 0.27 -15.29 1.20
CA ASP A 11 1.40 -15.61 2.08
C ASP A 11 1.58 -14.61 3.23
N PHE A 12 0.84 -13.49 3.18
CA PHE A 12 0.89 -12.40 4.15
C PHE A 12 -0.28 -12.40 5.14
N ILE A 13 -1.34 -13.18 4.89
CA ILE A 13 -2.51 -13.23 5.78
C ILE A 13 -2.12 -13.81 7.14
N GLY A 14 -2.56 -13.15 8.22
CA GLY A 14 -2.27 -13.57 9.59
C GLY A 14 -0.82 -13.33 10.03
N ARG A 15 -0.04 -12.55 9.26
CA ARG A 15 1.35 -12.21 9.59
C ARG A 15 1.52 -10.71 9.75
N HIS A 16 2.47 -10.31 10.60
CA HIS A 16 3.00 -8.96 10.59
C HIS A 16 4.04 -8.86 9.46
N VAL A 17 3.79 -7.98 8.50
CA VAL A 17 4.62 -7.83 7.30
C VAL A 17 5.19 -6.41 7.27
N LEU A 18 6.51 -6.31 7.05
CA LEU A 18 7.20 -5.04 6.81
C LEU A 18 7.43 -4.87 5.31
N LEU A 19 6.79 -3.86 4.71
CA LEU A 19 7.08 -3.43 3.34
C LEU A 19 8.06 -2.26 3.38
N TYR A 20 9.30 -2.51 2.96
CA TYR A 20 10.39 -1.52 2.98
C TYR A 20 10.98 -1.31 1.59
N GLY A 21 11.41 -0.08 1.31
CA GLY A 21 12.06 0.31 0.06
C GLY A 21 12.22 1.83 -0.05
N GLU A 22 13.03 2.26 -1.01
CA GLU A 22 13.32 3.67 -1.31
C GLU A 22 12.07 4.49 -1.67
N ALA A 23 12.21 5.82 -1.77
CA ALA A 23 11.19 6.67 -2.36
C ALA A 23 10.81 6.18 -3.77
N ASN A 24 9.54 6.33 -4.15
CA ASN A 24 9.02 5.93 -5.47
C ASN A 24 9.13 4.42 -5.83
N THR A 25 9.35 3.53 -4.87
CA THR A 25 9.37 2.07 -5.11
C THR A 25 8.00 1.39 -4.99
N LYS A 26 6.91 2.10 -5.33
CA LYS A 26 5.54 1.56 -5.39
C LYS A 26 4.99 0.98 -4.07
N LYS A 27 5.52 1.38 -2.90
CA LYS A 27 5.03 0.89 -1.59
C LYS A 27 3.52 1.11 -1.43
N THR A 28 3.05 2.33 -1.68
CA THR A 28 1.62 2.69 -1.63
C THR A 28 0.77 1.86 -2.59
N TYR A 29 1.30 1.54 -3.78
CA TYR A 29 0.64 0.69 -4.76
C TYR A 29 0.48 -0.76 -4.27
N TYR A 30 1.52 -1.34 -3.65
CA TYR A 30 1.40 -2.70 -3.11
C TYR A 30 0.46 -2.75 -1.91
N THR A 31 0.49 -1.74 -1.04
CA THR A 31 -0.47 -1.62 0.06
C THR A 31 -1.90 -1.56 -0.47
N SER A 32 -2.19 -0.72 -1.47
CA SER A 32 -3.54 -0.63 -2.05
C SER A 32 -3.98 -1.93 -2.74
N LYS A 33 -3.07 -2.62 -3.43
CA LYS A 33 -3.34 -3.92 -4.03
C LYS A 33 -3.62 -5.02 -3.02
N PHE A 34 -2.93 -4.99 -1.88
CA PHE A 34 -3.21 -5.93 -0.78
C PHE A 34 -4.59 -5.69 -0.18
N ILE A 35 -4.96 -4.42 0.07
CA ILE A 35 -6.32 -4.09 0.55
C ILE A 35 -7.38 -4.49 -0.48
N GLN A 36 -7.15 -4.20 -1.77
CA GLN A 36 -8.03 -4.64 -2.84
C GLN A 36 -8.24 -6.16 -2.83
N PHE A 37 -7.15 -6.93 -2.67
CA PHE A 37 -7.22 -8.37 -2.54
C PHE A 37 -8.04 -8.83 -1.32
N LEU A 38 -7.88 -8.19 -0.16
CA LEU A 38 -8.67 -8.51 1.04
C LEU A 38 -10.18 -8.31 0.80
N VAL A 39 -10.57 -7.18 0.20
CA VAL A 39 -11.98 -6.86 -0.03
C VAL A 39 -12.56 -7.72 -1.16
N GLU A 40 -11.89 -7.76 -2.32
CA GLU A 40 -12.45 -8.38 -3.53
C GLU A 40 -12.34 -9.90 -3.51
N SER A 41 -11.19 -10.44 -3.10
CA SER A 41 -10.91 -11.89 -3.14
C SER A 41 -11.21 -12.58 -1.81
N LYS A 42 -10.88 -11.97 -0.68
CA LYS A 42 -11.15 -12.55 0.65
C LYS A 42 -12.47 -12.14 1.27
N LYS A 43 -13.21 -11.24 0.62
CA LYS A 43 -14.52 -10.75 1.08
C LYS A 43 -14.47 -10.17 2.50
N ALA A 44 -13.33 -9.60 2.89
CA ALA A 44 -13.22 -8.87 4.13
C ALA A 44 -14.15 -7.65 4.09
N PHE A 45 -14.89 -7.40 5.18
CA PHE A 45 -15.72 -6.20 5.26
C PHE A 45 -14.81 -4.99 5.39
N PRO A 46 -15.07 -3.89 4.65
CA PRO A 46 -14.24 -2.68 4.73
C PRO A 46 -14.09 -2.13 6.15
N ASN A 47 -15.11 -2.30 7.01
CA ASN A 47 -15.10 -1.83 8.39
C ASN A 47 -14.14 -2.63 9.30
N ASP A 48 -13.70 -3.81 8.89
CA ASP A 48 -12.72 -4.62 9.62
C ASP A 48 -11.28 -4.21 9.28
N ILE A 49 -11.10 -3.30 8.32
CA ILE A 49 -9.80 -2.87 7.83
C ILE A 49 -9.54 -1.44 8.31
N SER A 50 -8.46 -1.26 9.06
CA SER A 50 -7.96 0.06 9.45
C SER A 50 -6.71 0.41 8.65
N ILE A 51 -6.71 1.61 8.06
CA ILE A 51 -5.55 2.17 7.36
C ILE A 51 -5.13 3.43 8.11
N LEU A 52 -3.87 3.48 8.54
CA LEU A 52 -3.25 4.67 9.12
C LEU A 52 -2.31 5.26 8.07
N ASP A 53 -2.71 6.40 7.51
CA ASP A 53 -1.90 7.13 6.53
C ASP A 53 -1.42 8.45 7.13
N PHE A 54 -0.11 8.64 7.16
CA PHE A 54 0.56 9.84 7.64
C PHE A 54 1.20 10.64 6.50
N ALA A 55 0.97 10.24 5.24
CA ALA A 55 1.44 11.01 4.10
C ALA A 55 0.74 12.39 4.10
N PRO A 56 1.49 13.50 4.03
CA PRO A 56 0.87 14.80 3.89
C PRO A 56 0.11 14.85 2.55
N PRO A 57 -1.02 15.58 2.48
CA PRO A 57 -1.75 15.76 1.23
C PRO A 57 -0.81 16.24 0.13
N LEU A 58 -0.95 15.68 -1.07
CA LEU A 58 -0.19 16.14 -2.23
C LEU A 58 -0.55 17.61 -2.48
N SER A 59 0.43 18.49 -2.29
CA SER A 59 0.29 19.93 -2.49
C SER A 59 1.26 20.38 -3.58
N THR A 60 0.94 21.48 -4.28
CA THR A 60 1.88 22.10 -5.21
C THR A 60 2.22 23.49 -4.69
N ILE A 61 3.48 23.69 -4.30
CA ILE A 61 3.98 24.98 -3.81
C ILE A 61 5.06 25.43 -4.78
N ASN A 62 4.93 26.62 -5.38
CA ASN A 62 5.89 27.15 -6.36
C ASN A 62 6.19 26.18 -7.52
N ASN A 63 5.15 25.53 -8.07
CA ASN A 63 5.23 24.48 -9.10
C ASN A 63 6.01 23.21 -8.70
N LEU A 64 6.41 23.07 -7.43
CA LEU A 64 6.99 21.85 -6.89
C LEU A 64 5.90 21.04 -6.20
N LYS A 65 5.82 19.75 -6.53
CA LYS A 65 4.96 18.80 -5.80
C LYS A 65 5.59 18.51 -4.45
N ILE A 66 4.91 18.89 -3.38
CA ILE A 66 5.31 18.68 -1.98
C ILE A 66 4.27 17.82 -1.29
N GLY A 67 4.73 16.73 -0.67
CA GLY A 67 3.87 15.69 -0.14
C GLY A 67 3.46 14.67 -1.19
N GLY A 68 2.67 13.67 -0.78
CA GLY A 68 2.41 12.44 -1.54
C GLY A 68 3.53 11.41 -1.48
#